data_AF-A0A0F9LK43-F1
#
_entry.id   AF-A0A0F9LK43-F1
#
_cell.length_a   1.000
_cell.length_b   1.000
_cell.length_c   1.000
_cell.angle_alpha   90.00
_cell.angle_beta   90.00
_cell.angle_gamma   90.00
#
_symmetry.space_group_name_H-M   'P 1'
#
loop_
_entity.id
_entity.type
_entity.pdbx_description
1 polymer ?
#
loop_
_entity_poly.entity_id
_entity_poly.type
_entity_poly.pdbx_seq_one_letter_code
_entity_poly.pdbx_strand_id
1 'polypeptide(L)'
;TFVQLGNANAIVVNTGKNTQLGRISTDLAELNTGEIPLRKKVNTLGKYLSLGVILFLIIQIIYNYIELSRTGDLHSSEAVVEALVGSIVISMSLMPINIPLLTTIVLITGVLAMATHRVIIRNLSAIESLGRISVLCSDKTGTITKSQMTIRRIWDGKNVTYFIFSQSIFRG
;
A
#
# COMPACT_ATOMS: atom_id res chain seq x y z
N THR A 1 9.74 29.70 9.24
CA THR A 1 10.91 30.58 9.43
C THR A 1 10.71 31.38 10.70
N PHE A 2 11.73 31.53 11.52
CA PHE A 2 11.70 32.35 12.74
C PHE A 2 12.94 33.24 12.79
N VAL A 3 12.85 34.39 13.44
CA VAL A 3 13.99 35.31 13.63
C VAL A 3 14.79 34.81 14.84
N GLN A 4 16.07 34.50 14.64
CA GLN A 4 16.91 33.93 15.70
C GLN A 4 17.51 35.01 16.62
N LEU A 5 17.89 36.17 16.08
CA LEU A 5 18.47 37.30 16.80
C LEU A 5 18.10 38.63 16.10
N GLY A 6 17.94 39.69 16.89
CA GLY A 6 17.66 41.05 16.41
C GLY A 6 16.19 41.33 16.09
N ASN A 7 15.93 42.53 15.55
CA ASN A 7 14.60 42.98 15.13
C ASN A 7 14.54 43.12 13.61
N ALA A 8 13.40 42.77 13.01
CA ALA A 8 13.19 42.89 11.58
C ALA A 8 11.80 43.49 11.30
N ASN A 9 11.76 44.48 10.41
CA ASN A 9 10.52 44.99 9.85
C ASN A 9 10.32 44.37 8.47
N ALA A 10 9.11 43.89 8.20
CA ALA A 10 8.76 43.30 6.91
C ALA A 10 7.34 43.70 6.50
N ILE A 11 7.13 43.82 5.19
CA ILE A 11 5.80 44.07 4.59
C ILE A 11 5.17 42.73 4.24
N VAL A 12 3.92 42.54 4.64
CA VAL A 12 3.16 41.34 4.29
C VAL A 12 2.75 41.40 2.83
N VAL A 13 3.30 40.50 2.02
CA VAL A 13 3.01 40.40 0.58
C VAL A 13 1.97 39.33 0.23
N ASN A 14 1.88 38.25 1.02
CA ASN A 14 0.92 37.16 0.82
C ASN A 14 0.47 36.58 2.17
N THR A 15 -0.77 36.09 2.21
CA THR A 15 -1.39 35.44 3.38
C THR A 15 -2.09 34.13 2.97
N GLY A 16 -2.33 33.25 3.95
CA GLY A 16 -3.02 31.98 3.73
C GLY A 16 -2.34 31.06 2.70
N LYS A 17 -3.13 30.48 1.80
CA LYS A 17 -2.67 29.53 0.76
C LYS A 17 -1.72 30.15 -0.26
N ASN A 18 -1.73 31.48 -0.40
CA ASN A 18 -0.87 32.20 -1.34
C ASN A 18 0.57 32.35 -0.82
N THR A 19 0.85 31.97 0.44
CA THR A 19 2.21 31.91 0.98
C THR A 19 2.98 30.70 0.46
N GLN A 20 4.31 30.72 0.51
CA GLN A 20 5.13 29.57 0.07
C GLN A 20 4.80 28.29 0.84
N LEU A 21 4.66 28.37 2.17
CA LEU A 21 4.22 27.24 3.00
C LEU A 21 2.79 26.80 2.65
N GLY A 22 1.88 27.76 2.41
CA GLY A 22 0.50 27.48 2.02
C GLY A 22 0.39 26.73 0.70
N ARG A 23 1.21 27.09 -0.30
CA ARG A 23 1.29 26.39 -1.59
C ARG A 23 1.81 24.97 -1.41
N ILE A 24 2.96 24.80 -0.74
CA ILE A 24 3.55 23.46 -0.49
C ILE A 24 2.56 22.55 0.26
N SER A 25 1.89 23.05 1.29
CA SER A 25 0.90 22.26 2.03
C SER A 25 -0.32 21.89 1.19
N THR A 26 -0.73 22.76 0.26
CA THR A 26 -1.83 22.47 -0.68
C THR A 26 -1.40 21.40 -1.67
N ASP A 27 -0.22 21.56 -2.28
CA ASP A 27 0.34 20.59 -3.23
C ASP A 27 0.49 19.20 -2.58
N LEU A 28 0.96 19.14 -1.33
CA LEU A 28 1.09 17.89 -0.56
C LEU A 28 -0.27 17.26 -0.22
N ALA A 29 -1.31 18.06 0.02
CA ALA A 29 -2.65 17.56 0.31
C ALA A 29 -3.38 17.05 -0.95
N GLU A 30 -3.08 17.62 -2.11
CA GLU A 30 -3.62 17.20 -3.41
C GLU A 30 -2.99 15.90 -3.92
N LEU A 31 -1.81 15.53 -3.40
CA LEU A 31 -1.19 14.22 -3.63
C LEU A 31 -2.01 13.11 -2.94
N ASN A 32 -3.10 12.70 -3.57
CA ASN A 32 -3.90 11.57 -3.15
C ASN A 32 -3.04 10.29 -3.07
N THR A 33 -3.01 9.67 -1.89
CA THR A 33 -2.54 8.29 -1.74
C THR A 33 -3.59 7.37 -2.38
N GLY A 34 -3.42 7.07 -3.67
CA GLY A 34 -4.31 6.18 -4.40
C GLY A 34 -4.40 4.78 -3.77
N GLU A 35 -5.33 3.96 -4.31
CA GLU A 35 -5.46 2.56 -3.89
C GLU A 35 -4.14 1.79 -4.03
N ILE A 36 -3.90 0.87 -3.09
CA ILE A 36 -2.82 -0.11 -3.07
C ILE A 36 -2.76 -0.84 -4.43
N PRO A 37 -1.69 -0.69 -5.24
CA PRO A 37 -1.63 -1.29 -6.59
C PRO A 37 -1.83 -2.82 -6.62
N LEU A 38 -1.35 -3.55 -5.62
CA LEU A 38 -1.57 -4.99 -5.47
C LEU A 38 -3.05 -5.28 -5.28
N ARG A 39 -3.74 -4.52 -4.43
CA ARG A 39 -5.19 -4.65 -4.22
C ARG A 39 -5.96 -4.40 -5.51
N LYS A 40 -5.55 -3.42 -6.31
CA LYS A 40 -6.15 -3.15 -7.62
C LYS A 40 -5.99 -4.33 -8.59
N LYS A 41 -4.81 -4.94 -8.63
CA LYS A 41 -4.55 -6.15 -9.44
C LYS A 41 -5.38 -7.34 -8.97
N VAL A 42 -5.41 -7.59 -7.65
CA VAL A 42 -6.20 -8.67 -7.05
C VAL A 42 -7.69 -8.48 -7.33
N ASN A 43 -8.21 -7.25 -7.22
CA ASN A 43 -9.61 -6.96 -7.54
C ASN A 43 -9.91 -7.19 -9.03
N THR A 44 -8.97 -6.84 -9.92
CA THR A 44 -9.11 -7.09 -11.35
C THR A 44 -9.11 -8.59 -11.66
N LEU A 45 -8.23 -9.36 -11.03
CA LEU A 45 -8.22 -10.82 -11.12
C LEU A 45 -9.52 -11.42 -10.57
N GLY A 46 -10.01 -10.93 -9.44
CA GLY A 46 -11.28 -11.34 -8.85
C GLY A 46 -12.46 -11.14 -9.79
N LYS A 47 -12.49 -10.01 -10.53
CA LYS A 47 -13.52 -9.73 -11.55
C LYS A 47 -13.47 -10.73 -12.71
N TYR A 48 -12.29 -11.08 -13.20
CA TYR A 48 -12.16 -12.06 -14.29
C TYR A 48 -12.56 -13.46 -13.83
N LEU A 49 -12.13 -13.86 -12.63
CA LEU A 49 -12.51 -15.15 -12.05
C LEU A 49 -14.03 -15.22 -11.78
N SER A 50 -14.64 -14.15 -11.26
CA SER A 50 -16.10 -14.11 -11.04
C SER A 50 -16.88 -14.21 -12.35
N LEU A 51 -16.38 -13.59 -13.43
CA LEU A 51 -16.97 -13.73 -14.75
C LEU A 51 -16.90 -15.19 -15.23
N GLY A 52 -15.76 -15.87 -15.00
CA GLY A 52 -15.59 -17.29 -15.30
C GLY A 52 -16.57 -18.18 -14.52
N VAL A 53 -16.78 -17.92 -13.22
CA VAL A 53 -17.75 -18.66 -12.39
C VAL A 53 -19.18 -18.48 -12.89
N ILE A 54 -19.57 -17.27 -13.29
CA ILE A 54 -20.90 -17.00 -13.85
C ILE A 54 -21.10 -17.75 -15.17
N LEU A 55 -20.09 -17.74 -16.04
CA LEU A 55 -20.14 -18.47 -17.31
C LEU A 55 -20.23 -19.98 -17.08
N PHE A 56 -19.48 -20.52 -16.11
CA PHE A 56 -19.56 -21.92 -15.71
C PHE A 56 -20.94 -22.29 -15.15
N LEU A 57 -21.53 -21.43 -14.32
CA LEU A 57 -22.88 -21.62 -13.79
C LEU A 57 -23.92 -21.72 -14.91
N ILE A 58 -23.86 -20.82 -15.90
CA ILE A 58 -24.78 -20.85 -17.06
C ILE A 58 -24.61 -22.17 -17.84
N ILE A 59 -23.37 -22.61 -18.06
CA ILE A 59 -23.09 -23.89 -18.72
C ILE A 59 -23.69 -25.06 -17.95
N GLN A 60 -23.54 -25.08 -16.61
CA GLN A 60 -24.11 -26.14 -15.77
C GLN A 60 -25.64 -26.16 -15.81
N ILE A 61 -26.29 -25.01 -15.80
CA ILE A 61 -27.75 -24.92 -15.92
C ILE A 61 -28.20 -25.47 -17.28
N ILE A 62 -27.53 -25.08 -18.37
CA ILE A 62 -27.84 -25.58 -19.72
C ILE A 62 -27.63 -27.09 -19.82
N TYR A 63 -26.51 -27.59 -19.28
CA TYR A 63 -26.20 -29.02 -19.26
C TYR A 63 -27.28 -29.82 -18.52
N ASN A 64 -27.62 -29.42 -17.30
CA ASN A 64 -28.66 -30.08 -16.50
C ASN A 64 -30.03 -30.00 -17.18
N TYR A 65 -30.36 -28.88 -17.83
CA TYR A 65 -31.59 -28.74 -18.59
C TYR A 65 -31.68 -29.74 -19.75
N ILE A 66 -30.58 -29.94 -20.49
CA ILE A 66 -30.53 -30.90 -21.60
C ILE A 66 -30.65 -32.34 -21.08
N GLU A 67 -29.95 -32.68 -20.01
CA GLU A 67 -30.02 -34.02 -19.41
C GLU A 67 -31.42 -34.33 -18.89
N LEU A 68 -32.05 -33.39 -18.18
CA LEU A 68 -33.42 -33.54 -17.70
C LEU A 68 -34.44 -33.65 -18.84
N SER A 69 -34.14 -33.03 -20.01
CA SER A 69 -34.96 -33.13 -21.23
C SER A 69 -34.89 -34.52 -21.86
N ARG A 70 -33.77 -35.22 -21.68
CA ARG A 70 -33.56 -36.57 -22.21
C ARG A 70 -34.18 -37.64 -21.33
N THR A 71 -34.14 -37.48 -20.01
CA THR A 71 -34.73 -38.45 -19.06
C THR A 71 -36.24 -38.28 -18.91
N GLY A 72 -36.82 -37.15 -19.33
CA GLY A 72 -38.25 -36.86 -19.23
C GLY A 72 -38.70 -36.33 -17.87
N ASP A 73 -37.75 -36.13 -16.94
CA ASP A 73 -37.99 -35.65 -15.57
C ASP A 73 -38.23 -34.14 -15.47
N LEU A 74 -38.32 -33.43 -16.60
CA LEU A 74 -38.55 -31.97 -16.64
C LEU A 74 -39.88 -31.53 -16.01
N HIS A 75 -40.84 -32.45 -15.92
CA HIS A 75 -42.13 -32.21 -15.28
C HIS A 75 -42.09 -32.40 -13.76
N SER A 76 -41.02 -32.99 -13.22
CA SER A 76 -40.80 -33.08 -11.78
C SER A 76 -40.21 -31.78 -11.26
N SER A 77 -41.00 -31.02 -10.49
CA SER A 77 -40.52 -29.80 -9.84
C SER A 77 -39.36 -30.06 -8.88
N GLU A 78 -39.31 -31.24 -8.27
CA GLU A 78 -38.23 -31.63 -7.36
C GLU A 78 -36.91 -31.79 -8.11
N ALA A 79 -36.93 -32.49 -9.26
CA ALA A 79 -35.72 -32.72 -10.07
C ALA A 79 -35.13 -31.41 -10.64
N VAL A 80 -36.00 -30.48 -11.07
CA VAL A 80 -35.57 -29.15 -11.55
C VAL A 80 -34.93 -28.34 -10.43
N VAL A 81 -35.52 -28.34 -9.24
CA VAL A 81 -34.98 -27.62 -8.07
C VAL A 81 -33.65 -28.21 -7.64
N GLU A 82 -33.54 -29.54 -7.57
CA GLU A 82 -32.30 -30.22 -7.20
C GLU A 82 -31.17 -29.91 -8.19
N ALA A 83 -31.44 -29.95 -9.50
CA ALA A 83 -30.47 -29.63 -10.53
C ALA A 83 -29.99 -28.16 -10.48
N LEU A 84 -30.91 -27.23 -10.18
CA LEU A 84 -30.58 -25.81 -10.04
C LEU A 84 -29.73 -25.56 -8.79
N VAL A 85 -30.13 -26.13 -7.65
CA VAL A 85 -29.38 -26.05 -6.40
C VAL A 85 -27.99 -26.67 -6.57
N GLY A 86 -27.90 -27.84 -7.22
CA GLY A 86 -26.61 -28.49 -7.53
C GLY A 86 -25.70 -27.61 -8.39
N SER A 87 -26.25 -26.99 -9.44
CA SER A 87 -25.49 -26.07 -10.30
C SER A 87 -24.94 -24.87 -9.53
N ILE A 88 -25.73 -24.30 -8.62
CA ILE A 88 -25.31 -23.19 -7.75
C ILE A 88 -24.21 -23.64 -6.77
N VAL A 89 -24.38 -24.78 -6.09
CA VAL A 89 -23.42 -25.30 -5.11
C VAL A 89 -22.06 -25.58 -5.73
N ILE A 90 -22.03 -26.23 -6.90
CA ILE A 90 -20.79 -26.51 -7.62
C ILE A 90 -20.11 -25.20 -8.05
N SER A 91 -20.89 -24.24 -8.56
CA SER A 91 -20.33 -22.95 -9.00
C SER A 91 -19.81 -22.10 -7.83
N MET A 92 -20.51 -22.09 -6.69
CA MET A 92 -20.07 -21.38 -5.48
C MET A 92 -18.75 -21.94 -4.93
N SER A 93 -18.52 -23.25 -5.09
CA SER A 93 -17.27 -23.90 -4.66
C SER A 93 -16.04 -23.40 -5.42
N LEU A 94 -16.23 -22.79 -6.60
CA LEU A 94 -15.17 -22.22 -7.44
C LEU A 94 -14.89 -20.73 -7.16
N MET A 95 -15.67 -20.09 -6.28
CA MET A 95 -15.60 -18.65 -6.05
C MET A 95 -14.33 -18.24 -5.25
N PRO A 96 -13.48 -17.31 -5.75
CA PRO A 96 -12.17 -17.01 -5.15
C PRO A 96 -12.24 -15.96 -4.02
N ILE A 97 -13.02 -16.22 -2.97
CA ILE A 97 -13.24 -15.29 -1.84
C ILE A 97 -11.98 -15.07 -0.99
N ASN A 98 -11.09 -16.05 -0.95
CA ASN A 98 -9.91 -16.07 -0.09
C ASN A 98 -8.76 -15.16 -0.56
N ILE A 99 -8.66 -14.83 -1.86
CA ILE A 99 -7.51 -14.11 -2.41
C ILE A 99 -7.36 -12.70 -1.81
N PRO A 100 -8.41 -11.83 -1.76
CA PRO A 100 -8.29 -10.51 -1.15
C PRO A 100 -7.95 -10.57 0.35
N LEU A 101 -8.51 -11.55 1.06
CA LEU A 101 -8.24 -11.75 2.49
C LEU A 101 -6.77 -12.11 2.73
N LEU A 102 -6.25 -13.10 2.01
CA LEU A 102 -4.86 -13.54 2.12
C LEU A 102 -3.88 -12.41 1.79
N THR A 103 -4.16 -11.60 0.77
CA THR A 103 -3.29 -10.46 0.43
C THR A 103 -3.20 -9.44 1.56
N THR A 104 -4.30 -9.22 2.28
CA THR A 104 -4.33 -8.32 3.44
C THR A 104 -3.52 -8.88 4.59
N ILE A 105 -3.64 -10.18 4.88
CA ILE A 105 -2.85 -10.87 5.91
C ILE A 105 -1.36 -10.75 5.60
N VAL A 106 -0.94 -11.03 4.37
CA VAL A 106 0.47 -10.91 3.94
C VAL A 106 1.00 -9.49 4.13
N LEU A 107 0.22 -8.46 3.75
CA LEU A 107 0.62 -7.07 3.96
C LEU A 107 0.75 -6.73 5.46
N ILE A 108 -0.17 -7.21 6.30
CA ILE A 108 -0.11 -7.02 7.76
C ILE A 108 1.10 -7.70 8.36
N THR A 109 1.44 -8.92 7.93
CA THR A 109 2.69 -9.59 8.37
C THR A 109 3.91 -8.75 8.02
N GLY A 110 3.93 -8.12 6.84
CA GLY A 110 4.96 -7.16 6.45
C GLY A 110 5.01 -5.93 7.37
N VAL A 111 3.87 -5.38 7.76
CA VAL A 111 3.81 -4.28 8.76
C VAL A 111 4.41 -4.71 10.09
N LEU A 112 4.02 -5.88 10.60
CA LEU A 112 4.51 -6.41 11.87
C LEU A 112 6.02 -6.67 11.82
N ALA A 113 6.54 -7.21 10.72
CA ALA A 113 7.97 -7.39 10.52
C ALA A 113 8.72 -6.05 10.50
N MET A 114 8.16 -4.98 9.92
CA MET A 114 8.78 -3.66 9.95
C MET A 114 8.76 -3.03 11.35
N ALA A 115 7.70 -3.29 12.13
CA ALA A 115 7.58 -2.79 13.49
C ALA A 115 8.67 -3.35 14.42
N THR A 116 9.08 -4.62 14.25
CA THR A 116 10.20 -5.19 15.04
C THR A 116 11.54 -4.50 14.76
N HIS A 117 11.67 -3.84 13.60
CA HIS A 117 12.83 -3.03 13.21
C HIS A 117 12.69 -1.53 13.55
N ARG A 118 11.77 -1.18 14.46
CA ARG A 118 11.49 0.22 14.86
C ARG A 118 11.00 1.11 13.71
N VAL A 119 10.39 0.54 12.68
CA VAL A 119 9.79 1.28 11.55
C VAL A 119 8.28 1.43 11.77
N ILE A 120 7.79 2.67 11.68
CA ILE A 120 6.36 2.98 11.83
C ILE A 120 5.72 3.07 10.44
N ILE A 121 4.84 2.12 10.12
CA ILE A 121 4.07 2.11 8.88
C ILE A 121 2.72 2.80 9.11
N ARG A 122 2.44 3.86 8.33
CA ARG A 122 1.20 4.65 8.46
C ARG A 122 0.03 4.13 7.62
N ASN A 123 0.30 3.36 6.57
CA ASN A 123 -0.71 2.72 5.73
C ASN A 123 -0.15 1.47 5.02
N LEU A 124 -1.03 0.57 4.58
CA LEU A 124 -0.62 -0.67 3.90
C LEU A 124 0.02 -0.43 2.52
N SER A 125 -0.33 0.67 1.83
CA SER A 125 0.28 1.05 0.54
C SER A 125 1.79 1.25 0.64
N ALA A 126 2.29 1.70 1.79
CA ALA A 126 3.72 1.89 2.02
C ALA A 126 4.49 0.57 2.00
N ILE A 127 3.93 -0.53 2.54
CA ILE A 127 4.57 -1.85 2.51
C ILE A 127 4.73 -2.36 1.07
N GLU A 128 3.67 -2.26 0.27
CA GLU A 128 3.75 -2.69 -1.13
C GLU A 128 4.76 -1.85 -1.91
N SER A 129 4.76 -0.53 -1.69
CA SER A 129 5.68 0.40 -2.35
C SER A 129 7.13 0.09 -1.98
N LEU A 130 7.40 -0.21 -0.71
CA LEU A 130 8.73 -0.58 -0.22
C LEU A 130 9.20 -1.90 -0.84
N GLY A 131 8.31 -2.88 -1.02
CA GLY A 131 8.64 -4.14 -1.70
C GLY A 131 8.95 -3.99 -3.19
N ARG A 132 8.55 -2.88 -3.81
CA ARG A 132 8.76 -2.60 -5.25
C ARG A 132 9.73 -1.45 -5.51
N ILE A 133 10.35 -0.90 -4.48
CA ILE A 133 11.22 0.26 -4.61
C ILE A 133 12.45 -0.10 -5.44
N SER A 134 12.71 0.68 -6.49
CA SER A 134 13.90 0.53 -7.35
C SER A 134 14.81 1.75 -7.28
N VAL A 135 14.27 2.90 -6.87
CA VAL A 135 14.99 4.15 -6.69
C VAL A 135 14.65 4.72 -5.32
N LEU A 136 15.67 4.97 -4.52
CA LEU A 136 15.54 5.62 -3.22
C LEU A 136 16.08 7.04 -3.30
N CYS A 137 15.18 8.02 -3.27
CA CYS A 137 15.54 9.42 -3.08
C CYS A 137 15.65 9.69 -1.58
N SER A 138 16.80 10.16 -1.12
CA SER A 138 17.04 10.46 0.30
C SER A 138 17.51 11.89 0.45
N ASP A 139 17.01 12.57 1.48
CA ASP A 139 17.49 13.91 1.83
C ASP A 139 18.85 13.83 2.55
N LYS A 140 19.65 14.89 2.44
CA LYS A 140 20.97 14.92 3.06
C LYS A 140 20.89 15.32 4.53
N THR A 141 20.29 16.47 4.82
CA THR A 141 20.37 17.12 6.13
C THR A 141 19.32 16.54 7.05
N GLY A 142 19.73 15.94 8.18
CA GLY A 142 18.80 15.31 9.12
C GLY A 142 18.36 13.89 8.74
N THR A 143 18.73 13.39 7.55
CA THR A 143 18.50 11.99 7.13
C THR A 143 19.83 11.24 6.96
N ILE A 144 20.63 11.51 5.92
CA ILE A 144 21.96 10.89 5.76
C ILE A 144 22.96 11.47 6.77
N THR A 145 22.86 12.77 7.03
CA THR A 145 23.75 13.49 7.95
C THR A 145 23.01 13.83 9.23
N LYS A 146 23.69 13.70 10.37
CA LYS A 146 23.27 14.34 11.62
C LYS A 146 23.31 15.84 11.34
N SER A 147 22.19 16.55 11.43
CA SER A 147 22.06 18.00 11.13
C SER A 147 22.82 18.88 12.15
N GLN A 148 24.09 18.57 12.36
CA GLN A 148 25.01 19.10 13.35
C GLN A 148 26.33 19.35 12.63
N MET A 149 26.82 20.58 12.70
CA MET A 149 28.14 20.91 12.17
C MET A 149 29.20 20.40 13.15
N THR A 150 30.14 19.59 12.66
CA THR A 150 31.19 19.01 13.50
C THR A 150 32.54 19.20 12.83
N ILE A 151 33.54 19.62 13.61
CA ILE A 151 34.93 19.71 13.16
C ILE A 151 35.44 18.28 12.92
N ARG A 152 35.82 17.98 11.68
CA ARG A 152 36.32 16.64 11.28
C ARG A 152 37.84 16.55 11.29
N ARG A 153 38.51 17.65 10.96
CA ARG A 153 39.95 17.73 10.78
C ARG A 153 40.45 19.07 11.29
N ILE A 154 41.61 19.04 11.94
CA ILE A 154 42.37 20.23 12.29
C ILE A 154 43.75 20.07 11.66
N TRP A 155 44.22 21.13 11.01
CA TRP A 155 45.57 21.24 10.48
C TRP A 155 46.32 22.27 11.30
N ASP A 156 47.40 21.87 11.96
CA ASP A 156 48.20 22.73 12.83
C ASP A 156 49.42 23.35 12.12
N GLY A 157 49.52 23.18 10.81
CA GLY A 157 50.66 23.62 10.00
C GLY A 157 51.71 22.53 9.74
N LYS A 158 51.67 21.40 10.45
CA LYS A 158 52.58 20.27 10.25
C LYS A 158 51.85 18.95 9.98
N ASN A 159 50.75 18.70 10.69
CA ASN A 159 50.02 17.44 10.61
C ASN A 159 48.50 17.65 10.56
N VAL A 160 47.78 16.72 9.91
CA VAL A 160 46.31 16.66 9.97
C VAL A 160 45.93 15.79 11.15
N THR A 161 45.32 16.36 12.19
CA THR A 161 44.69 15.60 13.26
C THR A 161 43.22 15.37 12.91
N TYR A 162 42.83 14.10 12.85
CA TYR A 162 41.44 13.70 12.62
C TYR A 162 40.72 13.58 13.97
N PHE A 163 39.58 14.26 14.10
CA PHE A 163 38.72 14.09 15.27
C PHE A 163 37.70 12.98 15.00
N ILE A 164 37.89 11.83 15.62
CA ILE A 164 36.88 10.76 15.69
C ILE A 164 36.15 10.93 17.02
N PHE A 165 35.00 11.59 17.01
CA PHE A 165 34.13 11.60 18.17
C PHE A 165 33.50 10.21 18.33
N SER A 166 33.93 9.45 19.34
CA SER A 166 33.20 8.28 19.83
C SER A 166 31.91 8.77 20.51
N GLN A 167 30.77 8.70 19.81
CA GLN A 167 29.48 8.94 20.44
C GLN A 167 28.97 7.63 21.05
N SER A 168 29.42 7.37 22.29
CA SER A 168 28.68 6.60 23.30
C SER A 168 27.56 7.48 23.85
N ILE A 169 26.50 7.74 23.10
CA ILE A 169 25.26 8.31 23.62
C ILE A 169 24.10 7.68 22.83
N PHE A 170 23.12 7.11 23.56
CA PHE A 170 21.98 6.28 23.14
C PHE A 170 22.20 4.75 23.17
N ARG A 171 22.39 4.23 24.39
CA ARG A 171 21.63 3.05 24.83
C ARG A 171 20.16 3.49 25.03
N GLY A 172 19.24 2.82 24.35
CA GLY A 172 17.79 3.02 24.36
C GLY A 172 17.12 2.19 23.27
#